data_AF-A0A1B0AY61-F1
#
_entry.id   AF-A0A1B0AY61-F1
#
_cell.length_a   1.000
_cell.length_b   1.000
_cell.length_c   1.000
_cell.angle_alpha   90.00
_cell.angle_beta   90.00
_cell.angle_gamma   90.00
#
_symmetry.space_group_name_H-M   'P 1'
#
loop_
_entity.id
_entity.type
_entity.pdbx_description
1 polymer ?
#
loop_
_entity_poly.entity_id
_entity_poly.type
_entity_poly.pdbx_seq_one_letter_code
_entity_poly.pdbx_strand_id
1 'polypeptide(L)'
;MPQLQALQLKMTEARQLDNAIDSARYAKEMIVFMKERDVNPLKNMIVPLAQAPLFITFFMTLRAMANTPVESMRNGLLFFVYEFDYNRFHFLAAHYITSATLYLTIEIDTASAHLSAQNM
;
A
#
# COMPACT_ATOMS: atom_id res chain seq x y z
N MET A 1 17.95 1.35 -9.32
CA MET A 1 17.29 1.87 -10.53
C MET A 1 17.84 3.25 -10.96
N PRO A 2 19.15 3.38 -11.26
CA PRO A 2 19.75 4.69 -11.57
C PRO A 2 19.29 5.28 -12.92
N GLN A 3 19.02 4.44 -13.92
CA GLN A 3 18.60 4.88 -15.26
C GLN A 3 17.17 5.45 -15.28
N LEU A 4 16.25 4.84 -14.51
CA LEU A 4 14.89 5.35 -14.32
C LEU A 4 14.89 6.71 -13.62
N GLN A 5 15.71 6.88 -12.58
CA GLN A 5 15.84 8.16 -11.87
C GLN A 5 16.39 9.26 -12.78
N ALA A 6 17.41 8.95 -13.60
CA ALA A 6 17.97 9.91 -14.55
C ALA A 6 16.92 10.37 -15.59
N LEU A 7 16.09 9.45 -16.07
CA LEU A 7 15.05 9.77 -17.05
C LEU A 7 13.89 10.57 -16.43
N GLN A 8 13.54 10.26 -15.19
CA GLN A 8 12.53 10.98 -14.42
C GLN A 8 12.97 12.41 -14.09
N LEU A 9 14.26 12.61 -13.80
CA LEU A 9 14.87 13.93 -13.63
C LEU A 9 14.78 14.75 -14.92
N LYS A 10 15.20 14.18 -16.07
CA LYS A 10 15.11 14.84 -17.38
C LYS A 10 13.68 15.21 -17.78
N MET A 11 12.72 14.34 -17.48
CA MET A 11 11.30 14.65 -17.69
C MET A 11 10.83 15.82 -16.81
N THR A 12 11.30 15.88 -15.56
CA THR A 12 10.96 16.95 -14.62
C THR A 12 11.56 18.28 -15.07
N GLU A 13 12.82 18.28 -15.50
CA GLU A 13 13.49 19.45 -16.10
C GLU A 13 12.76 19.93 -17.36
N ALA A 14 12.39 19.02 -18.27
CA ALA A 14 11.64 19.37 -19.47
C ALA A 14 10.25 19.98 -19.16
N ARG A 15 9.59 19.52 -18.09
CA ARG A 15 8.33 20.12 -17.62
C ARG A 15 8.52 21.50 -17.01
N GLN A 16 9.61 21.72 -16.27
CA GLN A 16 9.95 23.03 -15.71
C GLN A 16 10.29 24.06 -16.79
N LEU A 17 10.88 23.60 -17.90
CA LEU A 17 11.19 24.41 -19.08
C LEU A 17 9.99 24.58 -20.03
N ASP A 18 8.79 24.13 -19.64
CA ASP A 18 7.54 24.13 -20.43
C ASP A 18 7.68 23.46 -21.81
N ASN A 19 8.63 22.53 -21.93
CA ASN A 19 8.89 21.81 -23.16
C ASN A 19 8.06 20.52 -23.19
N ALA A 20 6.82 20.65 -23.66
CA ALA A 20 5.86 19.55 -23.76
C ALA A 20 6.35 18.39 -24.65
N ILE A 21 7.13 18.69 -25.70
CA ILE A 21 7.64 17.70 -26.64
C ILE A 21 8.69 16.80 -25.97
N ASP A 22 9.67 17.40 -25.29
CA ASP A 22 10.72 16.64 -24.61
C ASP A 22 10.17 15.91 -23.37
N SER A 23 9.21 16.50 -22.65
CA SER A 23 8.47 15.82 -21.57
C SER A 23 7.77 14.56 -22.07
N ALA A 24 7.09 14.63 -23.22
CA ALA A 24 6.44 13.48 -23.83
C ALA A 24 7.46 12.43 -24.32
N ARG A 25 8.61 12.86 -24.86
CA ARG A 25 9.68 11.95 -25.30
C ARG A 25 10.27 11.17 -24.12
N TYR A 26 10.65 11.86 -23.04
CA TYR A 26 11.20 11.21 -21.84
C TYR A 26 10.17 10.31 -21.15
N ALA A 27 8.89 10.69 -21.14
CA ALA A 27 7.82 9.82 -20.65
C ALA A 27 7.70 8.53 -21.48
N LYS A 28 7.82 8.62 -22.80
CA LYS A 28 7.80 7.44 -23.70
C LYS A 28 9.04 6.56 -23.49
N GLU A 29 10.23 7.14 -23.42
CA GLU A 29 11.46 6.41 -23.11
C GLU A 29 11.34 5.66 -21.77
N MET A 30 10.65 6.25 -20.79
CA MET A 30 10.45 5.65 -19.46
C MET A 30 9.54 4.42 -19.54
N ILE A 31 8.47 4.51 -20.32
CA ILE A 31 7.56 3.39 -20.56
C ILE A 31 8.26 2.27 -21.33
N VAL A 32 9.07 2.61 -22.36
CA VAL A 32 9.84 1.63 -23.13
C VAL A 32 10.85 0.92 -22.23
N PHE A 33 11.60 1.67 -21.43
CA PHE A 33 12.57 1.12 -20.49
C PHE A 33 11.92 0.17 -19.46
N MET A 34 10.75 0.54 -18.93
CA MET A 34 9.98 -0.34 -18.03
C MET A 34 9.53 -1.63 -18.74
N LYS A 35 9.09 -1.52 -20.01
CA LYS A 35 8.63 -2.66 -20.81
C LYS A 35 9.78 -3.61 -21.19
N GLU A 36 10.94 -3.09 -21.55
CA GLU A 36 12.14 -3.89 -21.85
C GLU A 36 12.63 -4.68 -20.64
N ARG A 37 12.41 -4.15 -19.43
CA ARG A 37 12.80 -4.78 -18.16
C ARG A 37 11.67 -5.58 -17.51
N ASP A 38 10.53 -5.75 -18.18
CA ASP A 38 9.30 -6.40 -17.69
C ASP A 38 8.82 -5.90 -16.31
N VAL A 39 9.08 -4.62 -16.02
CA VAL A 39 8.64 -3.98 -14.77
C VAL A 39 7.24 -3.46 -14.97
N ASN A 40 6.24 -4.22 -14.52
CA ASN A 40 4.84 -3.85 -14.65
C ASN A 40 4.29 -3.22 -13.35
N PRO A 41 4.14 -1.88 -13.27
CA PRO A 41 3.61 -1.22 -12.08
C PRO A 41 2.17 -1.62 -11.77
N LEU A 42 1.38 -2.00 -12.79
CA LEU A 42 0.00 -2.46 -12.59
C LEU A 42 -0.06 -3.81 -11.89
N LYS A 43 0.95 -4.67 -12.09
CA LYS A 43 1.02 -5.99 -11.45
C LYS A 43 1.11 -5.86 -9.92
N ASN A 44 1.84 -4.86 -9.43
CA ASN A 44 1.94 -4.57 -7.99
C ASN A 44 0.63 -4.00 -7.42
N MET A 45 -0.21 -3.36 -8.25
CA MET A 45 -1.53 -2.87 -7.84
C MET A 45 -2.61 -3.95 -7.77
N ILE A 46 -2.38 -5.14 -8.34
CA ILE A 46 -3.36 -6.24 -8.31
C ILE A 46 -3.63 -6.70 -6.88
N VAL A 47 -2.60 -6.76 -6.03
CA VAL A 47 -2.73 -7.27 -4.65
C VAL A 47 -3.64 -6.36 -3.80
N PRO A 48 -3.43 -5.03 -3.72
CA PRO A 48 -4.38 -4.14 -3.05
C PRO A 48 -5.79 -4.18 -3.64
N LEU A 49 -5.93 -4.26 -4.96
CA LEU A 49 -7.23 -4.31 -5.63
C LEU A 49 -7.99 -5.60 -5.33
N ALA A 50 -7.30 -6.73 -5.21
CA ALA A 50 -7.89 -8.00 -4.81
C ALA A 50 -8.26 -8.03 -3.32
N GLN A 51 -7.56 -7.29 -2.46
CA GLN A 51 -7.86 -7.17 -1.04
C GLN A 51 -9.05 -6.23 -0.75
N ALA A 52 -9.27 -5.21 -1.59
CA ALA A 52 -10.30 -4.20 -1.37
C ALA A 52 -11.72 -4.79 -1.20
N PRO A 53 -12.19 -5.77 -2.01
CA PRO A 53 -13.50 -6.39 -1.81
C PRO A 53 -13.66 -7.08 -0.44
N LEU A 54 -12.63 -7.78 0.03
CA LEU A 54 -12.64 -8.40 1.35
C LEU A 54 -12.71 -7.33 2.44
N PHE A 55 -11.86 -6.30 2.34
CA PHE A 55 -11.85 -5.19 3.30
C PHE A 55 -13.22 -4.49 3.37
N ILE A 56 -13.82 -4.17 2.23
CA ILE A 56 -15.15 -3.54 2.16
C ILE A 56 -16.21 -4.45 2.80
N THR A 57 -16.16 -5.75 2.53
CA THR A 57 -17.11 -6.72 3.08
C THR A 57 -17.02 -6.76 4.61
N PHE A 58 -15.81 -6.90 5.16
CA PHE A 58 -15.60 -6.91 6.62
C PHE A 58 -15.98 -5.57 7.24
N PHE A 59 -15.60 -4.45 6.63
CA PHE A 59 -15.92 -3.11 7.12
C PHE A 59 -17.43 -2.87 7.18
N MET A 60 -18.16 -3.16 6.09
CA MET A 60 -19.62 -2.99 6.04
C MET A 60 -20.32 -3.91 7.04
N THR A 61 -19.83 -5.14 7.20
CA THR A 61 -20.38 -6.12 8.16
C THR A 61 -20.18 -5.65 9.60
N LEU A 62 -18.95 -5.29 9.98
CA LEU A 62 -18.64 -4.76 11.32
C LEU A 62 -19.41 -3.47 11.61
N ARG A 63 -19.54 -2.58 10.61
CA ARG A 63 -20.34 -1.36 10.73
C ARG A 63 -21.82 -1.67 10.96
N ALA A 64 -22.40 -2.62 10.23
CA ALA A 64 -23.79 -3.01 10.41
C ALA A 64 -24.04 -3.63 11.80
N MET A 65 -23.12 -4.45 12.28
CA MET A 65 -23.18 -5.07 13.61
C MET A 65 -22.98 -4.06 14.75
N ALA A 66 -22.15 -3.03 14.56
CA ALA A 66 -22.00 -1.94 15.53
C ALA A 66 -23.27 -1.07 15.64
N ASN A 67 -24.01 -0.89 14.54
CA ASN A 67 -25.27 -0.13 14.52
C ASN A 67 -26.48 -0.95 15.02
N THR A 68 -26.40 -2.28 14.97
CA THR A 68 -27.44 -3.19 15.47
C THR A 68 -26.79 -4.12 16.49
N PRO A 69 -26.67 -3.72 17.77
CA PRO A 69 -25.80 -4.38 18.72
C PRO A 69 -26.26 -5.81 18.96
N VAL A 70 -25.57 -6.75 18.31
CA VAL A 70 -25.70 -8.18 18.59
C VAL A 70 -25.05 -8.42 19.96
N GLU A 71 -25.67 -9.19 20.86
CA GLU A 71 -25.15 -9.41 22.22
C GLU A 71 -23.68 -9.89 22.23
N SER A 72 -23.25 -10.62 21.20
CA SER A 72 -21.86 -11.05 21.00
C SER A 72 -20.85 -9.91 20.81
N MET A 73 -21.25 -8.74 20.30
CA MET A 73 -20.37 -7.57 20.21
C MET A 73 -20.29 -6.79 21.53
N ARG A 74 -21.24 -7.03 22.45
CA ARG A 74 -21.27 -6.39 23.76
C ARG A 74 -20.14 -6.87 24.67
N ASN A 75 -19.69 -8.12 24.47
CA ASN A 75 -18.63 -8.76 25.24
C ASN A 75 -17.30 -8.92 24.47
N GLY A 76 -17.20 -8.35 23.26
CA GLY A 76 -16.00 -8.43 22.42
C GLY A 76 -15.84 -9.72 21.62
N LEU A 77 -15.24 -9.62 20.42
CA LEU A 77 -15.03 -10.76 19.51
C LEU A 77 -13.71 -11.54 19.79
N LEU A 78 -12.75 -10.91 20.49
CA LEU A 78 -11.38 -11.40 20.71
C LEU A 78 -10.89 -10.97 22.10
N PHE A 79 -9.96 -11.74 22.71
CA PHE A 79 -9.36 -11.54 24.06
C PHE A 79 -8.80 -10.13 24.35
N PHE A 80 -8.63 -9.29 23.33
CA PHE A 80 -8.10 -7.92 23.39
C PHE A 80 -9.13 -6.81 23.04
N VAL A 81 -10.36 -7.19 22.70
CA VAL A 81 -11.48 -6.28 22.41
C VAL A 81 -12.61 -6.50 23.44
N TYR A 82 -12.25 -6.90 24.67
CA TYR A 82 -13.22 -7.31 25.69
C TYR A 82 -14.05 -6.16 26.26
N GLU A 83 -13.62 -4.91 26.08
CA GLU A 83 -14.46 -3.76 26.36
C GLU A 83 -14.45 -2.82 25.16
N PHE A 84 -15.52 -2.91 24.36
CA PHE A 84 -15.98 -1.80 23.51
C PHE A 84 -16.47 -0.59 24.33
N ASP A 85 -16.33 -0.63 25.65
CA ASP A 85 -16.64 0.50 26.53
C ASP A 85 -15.56 1.58 26.40
N TYR A 86 -15.61 2.29 25.26
CA TYR A 86 -15.02 3.60 25.01
C TYR A 86 -13.59 3.83 25.51
N ASN A 87 -12.79 2.77 25.68
CA ASN A 87 -11.49 2.91 26.29
C ASN A 87 -10.51 3.26 25.18
N ARG A 88 -10.30 4.57 24.97
CA ARG A 88 -9.38 5.17 23.98
C ARG A 88 -8.03 4.46 23.90
N PHE A 89 -7.58 3.86 25.00
CA PHE A 89 -6.35 3.07 25.10
C PHE A 89 -6.32 1.84 24.18
N HIS A 90 -7.38 1.04 24.11
CA HIS A 90 -7.41 -0.18 23.30
C HIS A 90 -7.47 0.13 21.80
N PHE A 91 -8.24 1.15 21.41
CA PHE A 91 -8.22 1.64 20.02
C PHE A 91 -6.82 2.12 19.64
N LEU A 92 -6.18 2.91 20.49
CA LEU A 92 -4.83 3.42 20.24
C LEU A 92 -3.80 2.27 20.14
N ALA A 93 -3.89 1.27 21.02
CA ALA A 93 -3.04 0.08 20.97
C ALA A 93 -3.23 -0.72 19.67
N ALA A 94 -4.46 -0.92 19.21
CA ALA A 94 -4.73 -1.60 17.94
C ALA A 94 -4.14 -0.84 16.73
N HIS A 95 -4.18 0.50 16.75
CA HIS A 95 -3.55 1.32 15.71
C HIS A 95 -2.03 1.21 15.73
N TYR A 96 -1.40 1.21 16.90
CA TYR A 96 0.05 1.01 17.01
C TYR A 96 0.49 -0.39 16.59
N ILE A 97 -0.25 -1.43 16.98
CA ILE A 97 0.04 -2.81 16.57
C ILE A 97 -0.06 -2.93 15.05
N THR A 98 -1.15 -2.43 14.45
CA THR A 98 -1.33 -2.47 12.99
C THR A 98 -0.21 -1.74 12.27
N SER A 99 0.20 -0.57 12.79
CA SER A 99 1.30 0.21 12.22
C SER A 99 2.64 -0.52 12.34
N ALA A 100 2.92 -1.14 13.49
CA ALA A 100 4.13 -1.93 13.70
C ALA A 100 4.18 -3.17 12.79
N THR A 101 3.05 -3.88 12.63
CA THR A 101 2.97 -5.03 11.72
C THR A 101 3.13 -4.62 10.27
N LEU A 102 2.56 -3.48 9.86
CA LEU A 102 2.77 -2.92 8.52
C LEU A 102 4.25 -2.57 8.28
N TYR A 103 4.88 -1.91 9.24
CA TYR A 103 6.30 -1.56 9.16
C TYR A 103 7.17 -2.82 8.98
N LEU A 104 6.97 -3.85 9.81
CA LEU A 104 7.69 -5.11 9.69
C LEU A 104 7.45 -5.80 8.34
N THR A 105 6.22 -5.77 7.84
CA THR A 105 5.88 -6.34 6.53
C THR A 105 6.66 -5.65 5.41
N ILE A 106 6.73 -4.31 5.43
CA ILE A 106 7.51 -3.54 4.46
C ILE A 106 9.00 -3.86 4.58
N GLU A 107 9.53 -3.97 5.80
CA GLU A 107 10.95 -4.26 6.02
C GLU A 107 11.33 -5.66 5.52
N ILE A 108 10.50 -6.67 5.80
CA ILE A 108 10.68 -8.04 5.31
C ILE A 108 10.58 -8.11 3.79
N ASP A 109 9.60 -7.43 3.18
CA ASP A 109 9.40 -7.44 1.74
C ASP A 109 10.55 -6.72 1.01
N THR A 110 11.00 -5.58 1.56
CA THR A 110 12.14 -4.84 1.04
C THR A 110 13.43 -5.65 1.17
N ALA A 111 13.66 -6.32 2.31
CA ALA A 111 14.81 -7.21 2.51
C ALA A 111 14.79 -8.39 1.52
N SER A 112 13.62 -8.98 1.29
CA SER A 112 13.43 -10.06 0.31
C SER A 112 13.73 -9.59 -1.11
N ALA A 113 13.32 -8.37 -1.48
CA ALA A 113 13.63 -7.76 -2.76
C ALA A 113 15.14 -7.49 -2.93
N HIS A 114 15.83 -7.02 -1.88
CA HIS A 114 17.29 -6.83 -1.91
C HIS A 114 18.05 -8.14 -2.11
N LEU A 115 17.64 -9.22 -1.43
CA LEU A 115 18.23 -10.55 -1.59
C LEU A 115 18.01 -11.10 -3.00
N SER A 116 16.81 -10.94 -3.57
CA SER A 116 16.54 -11.34 -4.95
C SER A 116 17.36 -10.55 -5.97
N ALA A 117 17.69 -9.29 -5.69
CA ALA A 117 18.48 -8.44 -6.59
C ALA A 117 20.00 -8.71 -6.50
N GLN A 118 20.50 -9.27 -5.39
CA GLN A 118 21.89 -9.73 -5.28
C GLN A 118 22.15 -11.07 -5.96
N ASN A 119 21.10 -11.88 -6.12
CA ASN A 119 21.17 -13.21 -6.74
C ASN A 119 20.94 -13.20 -8.28
N MET A 120 20.73 -12.02 -8.88
CA MET A 120 20.64 -11.78 -10.33
C MET A 120 21.83 -10.97 -10.82
#